data_AF-A0A6P0M528-F1
#
_entry.id   AF-A0A6P0M528-F1
#
_cell.length_a   1.000
_cell.length_b   1.000
_cell.length_c   1.000
_cell.angle_alpha   90.00
_cell.angle_beta   90.00
_cell.angle_gamma   90.00
#
_symmetry.space_group_name_H-M   'P 1'
#
loop_
_entity.id
_entity.type
_entity.pdbx_description
1 polymer ?
#
loop_
_entity_poly.entity_id
_entity_poly.type
_entity_poly.pdbx_seq_one_letter_code
_entity_poly.pdbx_strand_id
1 'polypeptide(L)'
;MKVGILTFHNTTNYGATLQAYALMQVIQSQGHEVELIDYRPYRVGLAYLKHLYVNKCFRFRYSISNTVKSWKMRQFLLSRMGLSKLKFYRKTSLDSWNPDYDVVVCGSDEIWELGKVIESIPLGTDFCLSYFFDFISNPKTRKVSYAPSCGPTKTFGNHREKVSQLLKNFHAISVRDAHSLKLLSEEYGIQATKVLDPTFLADFKDITASVPIQQKYILVYGALSGDEQNYVKAVADREELEIISIGYPCQVADVNRVDIGPEEWLGYYAQASYVFTSFYHGTIFSIIFNKPFTTFSRSTAGDNKSKKVQDLLKDLDIEDRLLNVNRITSPQPQLNLELNFDTSKLQQMIGKSNAYLSQALSA
;
A
#
# COMPACT_ATOMS: atom_id res chain seq x y z
N MET A 1 4.15 -16.90 -20.20
CA MET A 1 5.29 -15.99 -20.10
C MET A 1 5.84 -16.03 -18.69
N LYS A 2 7.13 -15.70 -18.56
CA LYS A 2 7.82 -15.52 -17.29
C LYS A 2 7.88 -14.03 -16.93
N VAL A 3 7.27 -13.67 -15.81
CA VAL A 3 7.07 -12.29 -15.36
C VAL A 3 7.81 -12.03 -14.05
N GLY A 4 8.68 -11.01 -14.04
CA GLY A 4 9.37 -10.54 -12.84
C GLY A 4 8.70 -9.31 -12.25
N ILE A 5 8.24 -9.36 -11.00
CA ILE A 5 7.65 -8.21 -10.32
C ILE A 5 8.68 -7.54 -9.41
N LEU A 6 8.81 -6.21 -9.48
CA LEU A 6 9.65 -5.43 -8.57
C LEU A 6 8.86 -4.36 -7.81
N THR A 7 8.72 -4.57 -6.51
CA THR A 7 8.13 -3.62 -5.55
C THR A 7 8.65 -3.88 -4.13
N PHE A 8 8.26 -3.04 -3.16
CA PHE A 8 8.49 -3.30 -1.75
C PHE A 8 7.69 -4.53 -1.29
N HIS A 9 8.39 -5.61 -0.96
CA HIS A 9 7.79 -6.88 -0.50
C HIS A 9 8.35 -7.31 0.86
N ASN A 10 9.64 -7.06 1.14
CA ASN A 10 10.27 -7.41 2.42
C ASN A 10 10.11 -6.28 3.45
N THR A 11 8.93 -6.20 4.08
CA THR A 11 8.52 -5.13 4.99
C THR A 11 7.57 -5.63 6.08
N THR A 12 7.38 -4.83 7.14
CA THR A 12 6.35 -5.04 8.17
C THR A 12 5.10 -4.17 7.98
N ASN A 13 5.00 -3.51 6.81
CA ASN A 13 3.83 -2.75 6.40
C ASN A 13 2.83 -3.66 5.68
N TYR A 14 1.64 -3.85 6.26
CA TYR A 14 0.60 -4.72 5.71
C TYR A 14 0.16 -4.31 4.30
N GLY A 15 0.02 -3.01 4.05
CA GLY A 15 -0.39 -2.50 2.73
C GLY A 15 0.61 -2.85 1.64
N ALA A 16 1.90 -2.58 1.88
CA ALA A 16 2.96 -2.90 0.94
C ALA A 16 3.10 -4.42 0.69
N THR A 17 2.91 -5.25 1.72
CA THR A 17 2.90 -6.72 1.57
C THR A 17 1.69 -7.21 0.77
N LEU A 18 0.48 -6.74 1.09
CA LEU A 18 -0.75 -7.22 0.48
C LEU A 18 -0.93 -6.72 -0.95
N GLN A 19 -0.46 -5.52 -1.30
CA GLN A 19 -0.46 -5.07 -2.71
C GLN A 19 0.49 -5.90 -3.57
N ALA A 20 1.65 -6.29 -3.03
CA ALA A 20 2.62 -7.11 -3.75
C ALA A 20 2.07 -8.54 -3.95
N TYR A 21 1.42 -9.08 -2.92
CA TYR A 21 0.70 -10.35 -3.00
C TYR A 21 -0.40 -10.30 -4.06
N ALA A 22 -1.24 -9.26 -4.01
CA ALA A 22 -2.36 -9.10 -4.92
C ALA A 22 -1.91 -9.00 -6.39
N LEU A 23 -0.89 -8.19 -6.68
CA LEU A 23 -0.37 -8.07 -8.04
C LEU A 23 0.18 -9.42 -8.55
N MET A 24 0.93 -10.13 -7.71
CA MET A 24 1.43 -11.46 -8.05
C MET A 24 0.28 -12.43 -8.34
N GLN A 25 -0.74 -12.51 -7.47
CA GLN A 25 -1.89 -13.40 -7.66
C GLN A 25 -2.67 -13.09 -8.94
N VAL A 26 -2.89 -11.81 -9.24
CA VAL A 26 -3.64 -11.39 -10.42
C VAL A 26 -2.90 -11.72 -11.72
N ILE A 27 -1.57 -11.58 -11.74
CA ILE A 27 -0.77 -11.95 -12.92
C ILE A 27 -0.68 -13.49 -13.03
N GLN A 28 -0.59 -14.21 -11.91
CA GLN A 28 -0.61 -15.67 -11.90
C GLN A 28 -1.94 -16.25 -12.38
N SER A 29 -3.07 -15.66 -11.98
CA SER A 29 -4.40 -16.11 -12.42
C SER A 29 -4.65 -15.91 -13.92
N GLN A 30 -3.86 -15.06 -14.58
CA GLN A 30 -3.83 -14.92 -16.05
C GLN A 30 -2.97 -15.99 -16.76
N GLY A 31 -2.47 -16.99 -16.03
CA GLY A 31 -1.74 -18.14 -16.60
C GLY A 31 -0.25 -17.87 -16.85
N HIS A 32 0.34 -16.89 -16.14
CA HIS A 32 1.76 -16.58 -16.25
C HIS A 32 2.58 -17.20 -15.12
N GLU A 33 3.85 -17.52 -15.41
CA GLU A 33 4.84 -17.85 -14.39
C GLU A 33 5.34 -16.54 -13.80
N VAL A 34 5.15 -16.33 -12.50
CA VAL A 34 5.42 -15.05 -11.85
C VAL A 34 6.33 -15.26 -10.66
N GLU A 35 7.36 -14.43 -10.55
CA GLU A 35 8.16 -14.30 -9.34
C GLU A 35 8.35 -12.82 -8.95
N LEU A 36 8.39 -12.58 -7.65
CA LEU A 36 8.81 -11.32 -7.06
C LEU A 36 10.34 -11.28 -7.00
N ILE A 37 10.94 -10.31 -7.68
CA ILE A 37 12.38 -10.07 -7.65
C ILE A 37 12.77 -9.71 -6.21
N ASP A 38 13.57 -10.58 -5.58
CA ASP A 38 13.88 -10.53 -4.15
C ASP A 38 14.95 -9.45 -3.82
N TYR A 39 14.60 -8.20 -4.11
CA TYR A 39 15.42 -7.01 -3.86
C TYR A 39 15.12 -6.39 -2.49
N ARG A 40 16.11 -6.48 -1.59
CA ARG A 40 16.05 -6.05 -0.19
C ARG A 40 17.19 -5.07 0.12
N PRO A 41 17.13 -3.81 -0.35
CA PRO A 41 18.20 -2.85 -0.07
C PRO A 41 18.48 -2.74 1.43
N TYR A 42 19.75 -2.86 1.85
CA TYR A 42 20.11 -2.83 3.28
C TYR A 42 19.56 -1.61 4.02
N ARG A 43 19.56 -0.43 3.37
CA ARG A 43 19.04 0.82 3.95
C ARG A 43 17.55 0.75 4.25
N VAL A 44 16.78 0.12 3.37
CA VAL A 44 15.33 -0.09 3.55
C VAL A 44 15.09 -1.05 4.73
N GLY A 45 15.86 -2.14 4.80
CA GLY A 45 15.79 -3.10 5.91
C GLY A 45 16.12 -2.46 7.27
N LEU A 46 17.17 -1.64 7.32
CA LEU A 46 17.55 -0.90 8.52
C LEU A 46 16.47 0.11 8.95
N ALA A 47 15.85 0.81 7.99
CA ALA A 47 14.77 1.74 8.27
C ALA A 47 13.55 1.05 8.90
N TYR A 48 13.12 -0.09 8.34
CA TYR A 48 12.02 -0.87 8.92
C TYR A 48 12.37 -1.44 10.30
N LEU A 49 13.60 -1.89 10.51
CA LEU A 49 14.05 -2.37 11.81
C LEU A 49 14.01 -1.25 12.86
N LYS A 50 14.54 -0.06 12.52
CA LYS A 50 14.51 1.10 13.42
C LYS A 50 13.06 1.51 13.75
N HIS A 51 12.16 1.50 12.78
CA HIS A 51 10.74 1.80 13.00
C HIS A 51 10.11 0.90 14.07
N LEU A 52 10.39 -0.40 14.04
CA LEU A 52 9.80 -1.37 14.96
C LEU A 52 10.32 -1.23 16.40
N TYR A 53 11.57 -0.82 16.59
CA TYR A 53 12.24 -0.89 17.90
C TYR A 53 12.61 0.47 18.51
N VAL A 54 12.61 1.56 17.74
CA VAL A 54 13.11 2.88 18.17
C VAL A 54 12.03 3.97 18.12
N ASN A 55 10.91 3.74 17.44
CA ASN A 55 9.91 4.79 17.25
C ASN A 55 9.10 5.06 18.54
N LYS A 56 8.83 6.33 18.84
CA LYS A 56 8.21 6.78 20.12
C LYS A 56 6.83 6.16 20.39
N CYS A 57 6.09 5.80 19.34
CA CYS A 57 4.80 5.11 19.46
C CYS A 57 4.93 3.65 19.95
N PHE A 58 6.08 3.03 19.72
CA PHE A 58 6.40 1.65 20.11
C PHE A 58 7.39 1.67 21.26
N ARG A 59 6.93 2.02 22.46
CA ARG A 59 7.69 1.85 23.70
C ARG A 59 8.20 0.39 23.80
N PHE A 60 9.27 0.18 24.56
CA PHE A 60 9.83 -1.14 24.90
C PHE A 60 8.76 -2.21 25.25
N ARG A 61 7.61 -1.77 25.78
CA ARG A 61 6.42 -2.58 26.08
C ARG A 61 5.92 -3.46 24.91
N TYR A 62 6.10 -3.04 23.65
CA TYR A 62 5.64 -3.81 22.48
C TYR A 62 6.77 -4.51 21.72
N SER A 63 7.98 -4.58 22.29
CA SER A 63 9.14 -5.22 21.65
C SER A 63 8.87 -6.67 21.25
N ILE A 64 8.33 -7.49 22.17
CA ILE A 64 7.96 -8.89 21.90
C ILE A 64 6.89 -8.96 20.80
N SER A 65 5.82 -8.16 20.90
CA SER A 65 4.76 -8.11 19.89
C SER A 65 5.29 -7.73 18.51
N ASN A 66 6.22 -6.78 18.43
CA ASN A 66 6.88 -6.37 17.19
C ASN A 66 7.79 -7.46 16.63
N THR A 67 8.45 -8.26 17.48
CA THR A 67 9.19 -9.44 17.05
C THR A 67 8.25 -10.51 16.47
N VAL A 68 7.13 -10.79 17.14
CA VAL A 68 6.10 -11.73 16.64
C VAL A 68 5.53 -11.26 15.31
N LYS A 69 5.17 -9.97 15.19
CA LYS A 69 4.74 -9.35 13.94
C LYS A 69 5.77 -9.57 12.83
N SER A 70 7.04 -9.23 13.10
CA SER A 70 8.12 -9.39 12.12
C SER A 70 8.28 -10.84 11.66
N TRP A 71 8.16 -11.79 12.59
CA TRP A 71 8.18 -13.21 12.27
C TRP A 71 6.98 -13.61 11.40
N LYS A 72 5.74 -13.24 11.76
CA LYS A 72 4.53 -13.55 10.97
C LYS A 72 4.58 -12.92 9.57
N MET A 73 5.02 -11.67 9.46
CA MET A 73 5.26 -11.00 8.17
C MET A 73 6.27 -11.75 7.31
N ARG A 74 7.35 -12.24 7.93
CA ARG A 74 8.37 -13.03 7.24
C ARG A 74 7.87 -14.42 6.85
N GLN A 75 7.06 -15.07 7.68
CA GLN A 75 6.41 -16.35 7.35
C GLN A 75 5.48 -16.18 6.15
N PHE A 76 4.65 -15.14 6.15
CA PHE A 76 3.79 -14.82 5.01
C PHE A 76 4.62 -14.59 3.74
N LEU A 77 5.69 -13.79 3.84
CA LEU A 77 6.60 -13.55 2.72
C LEU A 77 7.18 -14.85 2.15
N LEU A 78 7.65 -15.77 2.99
CA LEU A 78 8.26 -17.00 2.49
C LEU A 78 7.26 -18.06 2.00
N SER A 79 6.05 -18.07 2.56
CA SER A 79 5.05 -19.11 2.27
C SER A 79 4.06 -18.72 1.17
N ARG A 80 3.78 -17.42 1.00
CA ARG A 80 2.76 -16.91 0.08
C ARG A 80 3.32 -16.11 -1.08
N MET A 81 4.55 -15.60 -0.97
CA MET A 81 5.15 -14.76 -2.01
C MET A 81 6.17 -15.60 -2.79
N GLY A 82 5.92 -15.84 -4.07
CA GLY A 82 6.83 -16.56 -4.96
C GLY A 82 8.06 -15.71 -5.25
N LEU A 83 9.08 -15.78 -4.40
CA LEU A 83 10.30 -14.98 -4.52
C LEU A 83 11.29 -15.59 -5.52
N SER A 84 12.05 -14.73 -6.20
CA SER A 84 13.16 -15.17 -7.02
C SER A 84 14.21 -15.93 -6.22
N LYS A 85 14.85 -16.92 -6.86
CA LYS A 85 15.90 -17.75 -6.21
C LYS A 85 17.06 -16.90 -5.68
N LEU A 86 17.45 -15.87 -6.44
CA LEU A 86 18.52 -14.95 -6.05
C LEU A 86 17.97 -13.82 -5.19
N LYS A 87 18.77 -13.40 -4.21
CA LYS A 87 18.47 -12.30 -3.29
C LYS A 87 19.45 -11.16 -3.50
N PHE A 88 18.93 -9.94 -3.60
CA PHE A 88 19.72 -8.77 -3.92
C PHE A 88 19.65 -7.74 -2.79
N TYR A 89 20.78 -7.45 -2.16
CA TYR A 89 20.84 -6.43 -1.09
C TYR A 89 21.49 -5.12 -1.53
N ARG A 90 22.17 -5.14 -2.68
CA ARG A 90 22.89 -4.02 -3.28
C ARG A 90 22.47 -3.85 -4.73
N LYS A 91 22.44 -2.61 -5.20
CA LYS A 91 22.16 -2.29 -6.61
C LYS A 91 23.18 -2.94 -7.54
N THR A 92 24.46 -2.95 -7.18
CA THR A 92 25.53 -3.54 -8.00
C THR A 92 25.29 -5.02 -8.32
N SER A 93 24.75 -5.79 -7.37
CA SER A 93 24.40 -7.21 -7.61
C SER A 93 23.22 -7.35 -8.58
N LEU A 94 22.29 -6.40 -8.55
CA LEU A 94 21.14 -6.34 -9.45
C LEU A 94 21.59 -5.91 -10.86
N ASP A 95 22.52 -4.97 -10.97
CA ASP A 95 23.12 -4.50 -12.23
C ASP A 95 23.92 -5.60 -12.94
N SER A 96 24.53 -6.52 -12.19
CA SER A 96 25.22 -7.70 -12.75
C SER A 96 24.29 -8.86 -13.11
N TRP A 97 23.00 -8.75 -12.79
CA TRP A 97 22.04 -9.82 -13.04
C TRP A 97 21.42 -9.67 -14.41
N ASN A 98 21.47 -10.74 -15.21
CA ASN A 98 20.83 -10.80 -16.52
C ASN A 98 19.66 -11.81 -16.47
N PRO A 99 18.50 -11.43 -15.90
CA PRO A 99 17.37 -12.32 -15.85
C PRO A 99 16.77 -12.53 -17.24
N ASP A 100 16.34 -13.77 -17.49
CA ASP A 100 15.50 -14.10 -18.63
C ASP A 100 14.03 -13.98 -18.21
N TYR A 101 13.44 -12.81 -18.46
CA TYR A 101 12.02 -12.51 -18.31
C TYR A 101 11.46 -12.05 -19.65
N ASP A 102 10.25 -12.48 -19.96
CA ASP A 102 9.48 -11.92 -21.07
C ASP A 102 9.03 -10.49 -20.73
N VAL A 103 8.59 -10.29 -19.48
CA VAL A 103 8.09 -9.01 -18.97
C VAL A 103 8.58 -8.76 -17.54
N VAL A 104 8.93 -7.52 -17.24
CA VAL A 104 9.10 -7.04 -15.87
C VAL A 104 8.04 -5.99 -15.54
N VAL A 105 7.43 -6.12 -14.36
CA VAL A 105 6.34 -5.25 -13.89
C VAL A 105 6.77 -4.57 -12.59
N CYS A 106 6.80 -3.23 -12.56
CA CYS A 106 7.04 -2.50 -11.32
C CYS A 106 5.74 -2.00 -10.70
N GLY A 107 5.72 -1.94 -9.38
CA GLY A 107 4.55 -1.51 -8.61
C GLY A 107 3.85 -2.67 -7.88
N SER A 108 2.76 -2.42 -7.19
CA SER A 108 2.27 -1.08 -6.82
C SER A 108 3.11 -0.50 -5.67
N ASP A 109 2.63 0.53 -4.97
CA ASP A 109 3.29 1.31 -3.93
C ASP A 109 4.05 2.58 -4.37
N GLU A 110 4.44 3.42 -3.40
CA GLU A 110 5.25 4.64 -3.58
C GLU A 110 6.72 4.29 -3.89
N ILE A 111 6.94 3.53 -4.95
CA ILE A 111 8.28 3.10 -5.40
C ILE A 111 8.95 4.15 -6.29
N TRP A 112 8.19 5.11 -6.82
CA TRP A 112 8.67 6.26 -7.60
C TRP A 112 8.74 7.53 -6.76
N GLU A 113 8.78 7.41 -5.43
CA GLU A 113 8.94 8.54 -4.53
C GLU A 113 10.42 8.97 -4.43
N LEU A 114 10.73 10.19 -4.85
CA LEU A 114 12.04 10.80 -4.68
C LEU A 114 12.24 11.31 -3.27
N GLY A 115 13.43 11.06 -2.72
CA GLY A 115 13.76 11.46 -1.36
C GLY A 115 12.93 10.72 -0.31
N LYS A 116 12.41 9.53 -0.65
CA LYS A 116 11.60 8.71 0.24
C LYS A 116 12.28 8.59 1.61
N VAL A 117 11.62 9.16 2.60
CA VAL A 117 12.01 9.06 3.99
C VAL A 117 11.13 8.00 4.62
N ILE A 118 11.74 6.91 5.08
CA ILE A 118 11.06 5.99 5.98
C ILE A 118 11.48 6.38 7.39
N GLU A 119 10.57 7.04 8.11
CA GLU A 119 10.68 7.28 9.56
C GLU A 119 11.96 8.04 9.96
N SER A 120 12.13 9.22 9.36
CA SER A 120 13.29 10.12 9.56
C SER A 120 14.64 9.54 9.14
N ILE A 121 14.67 8.37 8.48
CA ILE A 121 15.83 7.89 7.74
C ILE A 121 15.59 8.21 6.26
N PRO A 122 16.36 9.14 5.67
CA PRO A 122 16.44 9.21 4.23
C PRO A 122 16.96 7.85 3.76
N LEU A 123 16.28 7.19 2.81
CA LEU A 123 16.78 5.96 2.20
C LEU A 123 18.09 6.18 1.39
N GLY A 124 18.64 7.38 1.45
CA GLY A 124 19.77 7.91 0.70
C GLY A 124 19.29 9.06 -0.18
N THR A 125 20.23 9.93 -0.55
CA THR A 125 20.07 10.89 -1.66
C THR A 125 19.91 10.18 -3.01
N ASP A 126 20.26 8.90 -3.10
CA ASP A 126 20.22 8.14 -4.34
C ASP A 126 18.82 7.52 -4.51
N PHE A 127 18.00 8.22 -5.29
CA PHE A 127 16.78 7.70 -5.85
C PHE A 127 17.01 6.30 -6.44
N CYS A 128 16.22 5.30 -5.99
CA CYS A 128 16.42 3.92 -6.41
C CYS A 128 15.85 3.70 -7.82
N LEU A 129 16.65 4.02 -8.83
CA LEU A 129 16.33 3.86 -10.25
C LEU A 129 16.04 2.41 -10.66
N SER A 130 16.35 1.44 -9.80
CA SER A 130 16.01 0.03 -10.04
C SER A 130 14.50 -0.19 -10.15
N TYR A 131 13.66 0.63 -9.52
CA TYR A 131 12.20 0.60 -9.70
C TYR A 131 11.72 1.15 -11.06
N PHE A 132 12.65 1.62 -11.90
CA PHE A 132 12.47 1.94 -13.32
C PHE A 132 13.20 0.93 -14.23
N PHE A 133 13.65 -0.19 -13.67
CA PHE A 133 14.37 -1.24 -14.38
C PHE A 133 15.64 -0.77 -15.08
N ASP A 134 16.41 0.09 -14.41
CA ASP A 134 17.71 0.58 -14.93
C ASP A 134 18.79 -0.51 -15.04
N PHE A 135 18.56 -1.67 -14.43
CA PHE A 135 19.43 -2.85 -14.47
C PHE A 135 19.04 -3.87 -15.57
N ILE A 136 17.84 -3.75 -16.15
CA ILE A 136 17.38 -4.65 -17.22
C ILE A 136 17.97 -4.19 -18.55
N SER A 137 18.98 -4.94 -19.01
CA SER A 137 19.74 -4.68 -20.24
C SER A 137 19.24 -5.48 -21.46
N ASN A 138 18.51 -6.58 -21.26
CA ASN A 138 17.96 -7.38 -22.34
C ASN A 138 16.86 -6.58 -23.09
N PRO A 139 17.05 -6.24 -24.37
CA PRO A 139 16.07 -5.44 -25.13
C PRO A 139 14.78 -6.21 -25.44
N LYS A 140 14.76 -7.53 -25.30
CA LYS A 140 13.56 -8.35 -25.51
C LYS A 140 12.62 -8.33 -24.30
N THR A 141 13.12 -8.00 -23.12
CA THR A 141 12.32 -7.95 -21.89
C THR A 141 11.48 -6.67 -21.88
N ARG A 142 10.15 -6.82 -21.95
CA ARG A 142 9.24 -5.67 -21.90
C ARG A 142 9.16 -5.10 -20.49
N LYS A 143 9.14 -3.77 -20.39
CA LYS A 143 9.04 -3.05 -19.11
C LYS A 143 7.65 -2.47 -18.97
N VAL A 144 6.93 -2.83 -17.91
CA VAL A 144 5.57 -2.37 -17.64
C VAL A 144 5.50 -1.82 -16.22
N SER A 145 4.66 -0.81 -15.98
CA SER A 145 4.30 -0.42 -14.62
C SER A 145 2.85 -0.77 -14.32
N TYR A 146 2.60 -1.32 -13.14
CA TYR A 146 1.25 -1.49 -12.61
C TYR A 146 1.07 -0.67 -11.33
N ALA A 147 0.36 0.44 -11.47
CA ALA A 147 -0.09 1.27 -10.36
C ALA A 147 1.01 1.81 -9.38
N PRO A 148 2.28 2.07 -9.76
CA PRO A 148 3.21 2.79 -8.88
C PRO A 148 2.72 4.21 -8.58
N SER A 149 3.25 4.77 -7.49
CA SER A 149 3.00 6.15 -7.08
C SER A 149 4.30 6.91 -6.92
N CYS A 150 4.27 8.18 -7.36
CA CYS A 150 5.34 9.15 -7.15
C CYS A 150 5.30 9.74 -5.72
N GLY A 151 4.29 9.40 -4.91
CA GLY A 151 4.11 9.92 -3.56
C GLY A 151 4.12 11.46 -3.55
N PRO A 152 4.86 12.12 -2.65
CA PRO A 152 4.99 13.58 -2.60
C PRO A 152 5.84 14.24 -3.70
N THR A 153 6.43 13.45 -4.61
CA THR A 153 7.43 13.93 -5.57
C THR A 153 6.83 14.91 -6.57
N LYS A 154 7.34 16.15 -6.60
CA LYS A 154 6.95 17.15 -7.60
C LYS A 154 7.81 17.16 -8.86
N THR A 155 9.03 16.63 -8.76
CA THR A 155 9.99 16.52 -9.86
C THR A 155 11.07 15.51 -9.46
N PHE A 156 11.64 14.80 -10.43
CA PHE A 156 12.80 13.93 -10.20
C PHE A 156 14.14 14.68 -10.08
N GLY A 157 14.12 16.02 -10.08
CA GLY A 157 15.31 16.85 -9.83
C GLY A 157 16.50 16.48 -10.74
N ASN A 158 17.67 16.24 -10.15
CA ASN A 158 18.89 15.84 -10.87
C ASN A 158 18.76 14.50 -11.63
N HIS A 159 17.75 13.69 -11.33
CA HIS A 159 17.48 12.43 -12.05
C HIS A 159 16.50 12.60 -13.21
N ARG A 160 16.00 13.81 -13.47
CA ARG A 160 14.95 14.08 -14.47
C ARG A 160 15.25 13.47 -15.84
N GLU A 161 16.44 13.71 -16.38
CA GLU A 161 16.83 13.20 -17.70
C GLU A 161 16.90 11.68 -17.73
N LYS A 162 17.58 11.08 -16.74
CA LYS A 162 17.71 9.63 -16.64
C LYS A 162 16.36 8.94 -16.45
N VAL A 163 15.47 9.49 -15.61
CA VAL A 163 14.12 8.95 -15.43
C VAL A 163 13.29 9.11 -16.70
N SER A 164 13.39 10.24 -17.40
CA SER A 164 12.72 10.44 -18.69
C SER A 164 13.15 9.39 -19.71
N GLN A 165 14.45 9.11 -19.83
CA GLN A 165 14.96 8.06 -20.71
C GLN A 165 14.45 6.67 -20.30
N LEU A 166 14.45 6.35 -19.00
CA LEU A 166 13.96 5.06 -18.52
C LEU A 166 12.46 4.89 -18.78
N LEU A 167 11.64 5.91 -18.51
CA LEU A 167 10.20 5.88 -18.77
C LEU A 167 9.87 5.68 -20.25
N LYS A 168 10.64 6.28 -21.16
CA LYS A 168 10.46 6.06 -22.62
C LYS A 168 10.71 4.61 -23.05
N ASN A 169 11.44 3.83 -22.25
CA ASN A 169 11.70 2.41 -22.51
C ASN A 169 10.61 1.49 -21.93
N PHE A 170 9.59 2.03 -21.26
CA PHE A 170 8.43 1.23 -20.85
C PHE A 170 7.51 1.00 -22.04
N HIS A 171 7.07 -0.24 -22.18
CA HIS A 171 6.06 -0.62 -23.16
C HIS A 171 4.68 -0.06 -22.78
N ALA A 172 4.35 -0.11 -21.49
CA ALA A 172 3.10 0.44 -20.97
C ALA A 172 3.32 1.03 -19.57
N ILE A 173 2.66 2.15 -19.29
CA ILE A 173 2.77 2.85 -18.01
C ILE A 173 1.39 3.08 -17.42
N SER A 174 1.21 2.65 -16.18
CA SER A 174 0.08 3.03 -15.33
C SER A 174 0.54 3.59 -14.00
N VAL A 175 -0.37 4.28 -13.32
CA VAL A 175 -0.18 4.87 -11.98
C VAL A 175 -1.50 4.79 -11.20
N ARG A 176 -1.44 4.83 -9.87
CA ARG A 176 -2.65 4.68 -9.02
C ARG A 176 -3.32 5.97 -8.57
N ASP A 177 -2.68 7.11 -8.77
CA ASP A 177 -3.16 8.40 -8.27
C ASP A 177 -3.01 9.53 -9.29
N ALA A 178 -3.91 10.50 -9.22
CA ALA A 178 -3.96 11.65 -10.13
C ALA A 178 -2.72 12.53 -10.04
N HIS A 179 -2.06 12.59 -8.88
CA HIS A 179 -0.82 13.35 -8.71
C HIS A 179 0.31 12.76 -9.57
N SER A 180 0.50 11.43 -9.51
CA SER A 180 1.49 10.72 -10.30
C SER A 180 1.16 10.80 -11.80
N LEU A 181 -0.12 10.70 -12.16
CA LEU A 181 -0.58 10.87 -13.54
C LEU A 181 -0.18 12.26 -14.08
N LYS A 182 -0.53 13.30 -13.32
CA LYS A 182 -0.23 14.70 -13.66
C LYS A 182 1.26 14.94 -13.77
N LEU A 183 2.06 14.42 -12.83
CA LEU A 183 3.51 14.53 -12.86
C LEU A 183 4.09 13.95 -14.15
N LEU A 184 3.69 12.74 -14.52
CA LEU A 184 4.22 12.08 -15.72
C LEU A 184 3.79 12.80 -17.01
N SER A 185 2.54 13.27 -17.09
CA SER A 185 2.05 13.96 -18.28
C SER A 185 2.68 15.34 -18.45
N GLU A 186 2.72 16.16 -17.39
CA GLU A 186 3.13 17.56 -17.48
C GLU A 186 4.66 17.74 -17.48
N GLU A 187 5.38 17.00 -16.64
CA GLU A 187 6.84 17.17 -16.49
C GLU A 187 7.66 16.31 -17.45
N TYR A 188 7.10 15.18 -17.90
CA TYR A 188 7.81 14.17 -18.69
C TYR A 188 7.18 13.88 -20.06
N GLY A 189 5.99 14.41 -20.36
CA GLY A 189 5.29 14.14 -21.62
C GLY A 189 4.94 12.66 -21.81
N ILE A 190 4.82 11.91 -20.71
CA ILE A 190 4.57 10.47 -20.70
C ILE A 190 3.07 10.23 -20.56
N GLN A 191 2.49 9.50 -21.52
CA GLN A 191 1.11 9.04 -21.41
C GLN A 191 1.05 7.82 -20.49
N ALA A 192 0.34 7.96 -19.37
CA ALA A 192 0.10 6.89 -18.41
C ALA A 192 -1.40 6.66 -18.22
N THR A 193 -1.78 5.44 -17.83
CA THR A 193 -3.17 5.10 -17.49
C THR A 193 -3.37 5.14 -15.97
N LYS A 194 -4.37 5.88 -15.48
CA LYS A 194 -4.80 5.75 -14.07
C LYS A 194 -5.59 4.45 -13.88
N VAL A 195 -5.10 3.60 -12.99
CA VAL A 195 -5.67 2.28 -12.63
C VAL A 195 -5.84 2.17 -11.11
N LEU A 196 -6.62 1.18 -10.65
CA LEU A 196 -6.74 0.87 -9.22
C LEU A 196 -5.48 0.18 -8.69
N ASP A 197 -5.25 0.34 -7.38
CA ASP A 197 -4.28 -0.47 -6.64
C ASP A 197 -4.58 -1.98 -6.84
N PRO A 198 -3.57 -2.85 -7.02
CA PRO A 198 -3.80 -4.27 -7.34
C PRO A 198 -4.58 -5.00 -6.25
N THR A 199 -4.62 -4.48 -5.02
CA THR A 199 -5.48 -5.02 -3.96
C THR A 199 -6.95 -5.09 -4.36
N PHE A 200 -7.47 -4.17 -5.19
CA PHE A 200 -8.85 -4.27 -5.68
C PHE A 200 -9.09 -5.40 -6.69
N LEU A 201 -8.03 -5.97 -7.26
CA LEU A 201 -8.14 -6.98 -8.31
C LEU A 201 -8.02 -8.42 -7.79
N ALA A 202 -7.50 -8.61 -6.59
CA ALA A 202 -7.30 -9.92 -5.99
C ALA A 202 -8.46 -10.30 -5.04
N ASP A 203 -8.74 -11.60 -4.95
CA ASP A 203 -9.57 -12.15 -3.87
C ASP A 203 -8.67 -12.54 -2.69
N PHE A 204 -9.07 -12.14 -1.48
CA PHE A 204 -8.33 -12.39 -0.24
C PHE A 204 -8.96 -13.47 0.63
N LYS A 205 -10.09 -14.08 0.23
CA LYS A 205 -10.81 -15.07 1.06
C LYS A 205 -9.89 -16.20 1.54
N ASP A 206 -9.06 -16.74 0.65
CA ASP A 206 -8.20 -17.90 0.94
C ASP A 206 -7.08 -17.61 1.97
N ILE A 207 -6.77 -16.33 2.20
CA ILE A 207 -5.76 -15.90 3.16
C ILE A 207 -6.35 -15.04 4.29
N THR A 208 -7.67 -14.91 4.37
CA THR A 208 -8.33 -14.19 5.45
C THR A 208 -8.53 -15.14 6.63
N ALA A 209 -7.83 -14.90 7.73
CA ALA A 209 -7.96 -15.74 8.92
C ALA A 209 -9.27 -15.41 9.68
N SER A 210 -9.88 -16.42 10.28
CA SER A 210 -10.95 -16.18 11.27
C SER A 210 -10.32 -15.70 12.58
N VAL A 211 -10.70 -14.50 13.03
CA VAL A 211 -10.30 -13.99 14.35
C VAL A 211 -11.34 -14.42 15.40
N PRO A 212 -10.94 -14.89 16.59
CA PRO A 212 -11.86 -15.40 17.60
C PRO A 212 -12.46 -14.25 18.44
N ILE A 213 -13.27 -13.39 17.81
CA ILE A 213 -13.90 -12.25 18.46
C ILE A 213 -15.42 -12.46 18.45
N GLN A 214 -16.02 -12.42 19.63
CA GLN A 214 -17.45 -12.66 19.80
C GLN A 214 -18.27 -11.36 19.85
N GLN A 215 -17.65 -10.24 20.22
CA GLN A 215 -18.31 -8.95 20.38
C GLN A 215 -18.16 -8.10 19.12
N LYS A 216 -19.14 -7.23 18.85
CA LYS A 216 -19.02 -6.23 17.79
C LYS A 216 -17.98 -5.19 18.19
N TYR A 217 -17.17 -4.76 17.23
CA TYR A 217 -16.08 -3.83 17.50
C TYR A 217 -15.87 -2.82 16.38
N ILE A 218 -15.28 -1.70 16.79
CA ILE A 218 -14.68 -0.70 15.92
C ILE A 218 -13.21 -1.06 15.73
N LEU A 219 -12.80 -1.14 14.47
CA LEU A 219 -11.42 -1.37 14.10
C LEU A 219 -10.69 -0.03 13.93
N VAL A 220 -9.53 0.10 14.56
CA VAL A 220 -8.61 1.22 14.36
C VAL A 220 -7.35 0.72 13.65
N TYR A 221 -7.04 1.32 12.50
CA TYR A 221 -5.79 1.09 11.78
C TYR A 221 -5.14 2.40 11.36
N GLY A 222 -4.20 2.88 12.17
CA GLY A 222 -3.50 4.14 11.90
C GLY A 222 -2.76 4.65 13.12
N ALA A 223 -1.78 5.52 12.90
CA ALA A 223 -1.29 6.36 13.98
C ALA A 223 -2.28 7.52 14.12
N LEU A 224 -3.04 7.59 15.22
CA LEU A 224 -4.07 8.62 15.44
C LEU A 224 -3.59 9.75 16.37
N SER A 225 -4.03 10.99 16.12
CA SER A 225 -3.82 12.14 17.01
C SER A 225 -4.68 12.04 18.27
N GLY A 226 -4.46 12.92 19.26
CA GLY A 226 -5.30 12.96 20.47
C GLY A 226 -6.77 13.24 20.15
N ASP A 227 -7.04 14.20 19.28
CA ASP A 227 -8.41 14.55 18.88
C ASP A 227 -9.08 13.44 18.07
N GLU A 228 -8.33 12.78 17.17
CA GLU A 228 -8.82 11.62 16.43
C GLU A 228 -9.16 10.46 17.39
N GLN A 229 -8.32 10.22 18.41
CA GLN A 229 -8.58 9.20 19.44
C GLN A 229 -9.81 9.53 20.29
N ASN A 230 -9.96 10.78 20.72
CA ASN A 230 -11.13 11.23 21.48
C ASN A 230 -12.42 11.08 20.65
N TYR A 231 -12.36 11.38 19.36
CA TYR A 231 -13.46 11.18 18.43
C TYR A 231 -13.84 9.69 18.35
N VAL A 232 -12.87 8.80 18.13
CA VAL A 232 -13.11 7.35 18.09
C VAL A 232 -13.69 6.85 19.40
N LYS A 233 -13.21 7.33 20.56
CA LYS A 233 -13.72 6.93 21.87
C LYS A 233 -15.16 7.37 22.08
N ALA A 234 -15.48 8.63 21.77
CA ALA A 234 -16.85 9.15 21.88
C ALA A 234 -17.84 8.38 20.98
N VAL A 235 -17.39 7.97 19.80
CA VAL A 235 -18.15 7.08 18.92
C VAL A 235 -18.39 5.72 19.57
N ALA A 236 -17.33 5.06 20.04
CA ALA A 236 -17.44 3.70 20.55
C ALA A 236 -18.29 3.63 21.81
N ASP A 237 -18.17 4.63 22.69
CA ASP A 237 -18.98 4.74 23.91
C ASP A 237 -20.46 4.94 23.59
N ARG A 238 -20.80 5.68 22.52
CA ARG A 238 -22.19 5.87 22.09
C ARG A 238 -22.80 4.62 21.46
N GLU A 239 -22.02 3.93 20.62
CA GLU A 239 -22.49 2.73 19.91
C GLU A 239 -22.35 1.45 20.75
N GLU A 240 -21.81 1.56 21.98
CA GLU A 240 -21.52 0.43 22.88
C GLU A 240 -20.63 -0.64 22.22
N LEU A 241 -19.59 -0.19 21.50
CA LEU A 241 -18.67 -1.05 20.76
C LEU A 241 -17.28 -1.09 21.40
N GLU A 242 -16.66 -2.27 21.40
CA GLU A 242 -15.25 -2.42 21.76
C GLU A 242 -14.35 -1.77 20.69
N ILE A 243 -13.24 -1.14 21.11
CA ILE A 243 -12.24 -0.57 20.21
C ILE A 243 -11.05 -1.53 20.12
N ILE A 244 -10.82 -2.05 18.91
CA ILE A 244 -9.66 -2.90 18.62
C ILE A 244 -8.72 -2.16 17.69
N SER A 245 -7.48 -1.94 18.12
CA SER A 245 -6.44 -1.34 17.30
C SER A 245 -5.46 -2.40 16.79
N ILE A 246 -5.22 -2.43 15.48
CA ILE A 246 -4.33 -3.42 14.85
C ILE A 246 -3.09 -2.78 14.25
N GLY A 247 -1.94 -3.43 14.39
CA GLY A 247 -0.68 -3.05 13.75
C GLY A 247 0.02 -1.81 14.33
N TYR A 248 -0.74 -0.88 14.90
CA TYR A 248 -0.28 0.33 15.59
C TYR A 248 -1.04 0.44 16.92
N PRO A 249 -0.37 0.70 18.04
CA PRO A 249 -1.06 0.87 19.30
C PRO A 249 -1.85 2.19 19.34
N CYS A 250 -3.06 2.13 19.88
CA CYS A 250 -3.95 3.26 20.13
C CYS A 250 -4.26 3.32 21.63
N GLN A 251 -4.21 4.50 22.24
CA GLN A 251 -4.36 4.61 23.70
C GLN A 251 -5.81 4.39 24.15
N VAL A 252 -6.78 4.80 23.33
CA VAL A 252 -8.20 4.62 23.61
C VAL A 252 -8.72 3.23 23.25
N ALA A 253 -7.89 2.36 22.67
CA ALA A 253 -8.31 1.01 22.30
C ALA A 253 -8.36 0.09 23.52
N ASP A 254 -9.48 -0.61 23.69
CA ASP A 254 -9.65 -1.67 24.69
C ASP A 254 -8.67 -2.81 24.45
N VAL A 255 -8.44 -3.13 23.17
CA VAL A 255 -7.51 -4.18 22.75
C VAL A 255 -6.53 -3.67 21.69
N ASN A 256 -5.24 -3.86 21.95
CA ASN A 256 -4.17 -3.56 21.01
C ASN A 256 -3.54 -4.86 20.48
N ARG A 257 -3.62 -5.10 19.17
CA ARG A 257 -3.10 -6.28 18.46
C ARG A 257 -1.97 -5.88 17.52
N VAL A 258 -0.76 -5.81 18.08
CA VAL A 258 0.45 -5.44 17.33
C VAL A 258 1.14 -6.68 16.76
N ASP A 259 0.93 -7.83 17.38
CA ASP A 259 1.56 -9.14 17.19
C ASP A 259 0.90 -10.03 16.11
N ILE A 260 0.24 -9.42 15.13
CA ILE A 260 -0.52 -10.12 14.10
C ILE A 260 0.21 -10.15 12.75
N GLY A 261 -0.11 -11.15 11.92
CA GLY A 261 0.34 -11.26 10.54
C GLY A 261 -0.68 -10.74 9.52
N PRO A 262 -0.37 -10.77 8.21
CA PRO A 262 -1.28 -10.31 7.16
C PRO A 262 -2.63 -11.04 7.15
N GLU A 263 -2.64 -12.36 7.39
CA GLU A 263 -3.86 -13.16 7.35
C GLU A 263 -4.83 -12.79 8.49
N GLU A 264 -4.31 -12.61 9.71
CA GLU A 264 -5.08 -12.11 10.86
C GLU A 264 -5.54 -10.66 10.64
N TRP A 265 -4.67 -9.81 10.09
CA TRP A 265 -4.99 -8.41 9.78
C TRP A 265 -6.20 -8.30 8.84
N LEU A 266 -6.26 -9.14 7.79
CA LEU A 266 -7.42 -9.27 6.92
C LEU A 266 -8.66 -9.75 7.70
N GLY A 267 -8.50 -10.71 8.61
CA GLY A 267 -9.56 -11.21 9.48
C GLY A 267 -10.22 -10.13 10.34
N TYR A 268 -9.42 -9.25 10.95
CA TYR A 268 -9.93 -8.11 11.71
C TYR A 268 -10.71 -7.12 10.83
N TYR A 269 -10.31 -6.92 9.57
CA TYR A 269 -11.10 -6.11 8.65
C TYR A 269 -12.42 -6.79 8.28
N ALA A 270 -12.38 -8.08 7.95
CA ALA A 270 -13.55 -8.86 7.53
C ALA A 270 -14.66 -8.92 8.60
N GLN A 271 -14.31 -8.85 9.89
CA GLN A 271 -15.25 -8.95 11.00
C GLN A 271 -15.59 -7.61 11.67
N ALA A 272 -14.96 -6.50 11.25
CA ALA A 272 -15.22 -5.19 11.84
C ALA A 272 -16.67 -4.73 11.63
N SER A 273 -17.23 -4.03 12.63
CA SER A 273 -18.52 -3.33 12.51
C SER A 273 -18.35 -1.93 11.93
N TYR A 274 -17.22 -1.27 12.21
CA TYR A 274 -16.84 0.01 11.63
C TYR A 274 -15.32 0.13 11.61
N VAL A 275 -14.74 0.90 10.67
CA VAL A 275 -13.29 1.13 10.58
C VAL A 275 -12.93 2.61 10.67
N PHE A 276 -12.03 2.96 11.58
CA PHE A 276 -11.30 4.23 11.57
C PHE A 276 -9.88 4.02 11.10
N THR A 277 -9.43 4.85 10.15
CA THR A 277 -8.07 4.77 9.62
C THR A 277 -7.50 6.13 9.28
N SER A 278 -6.17 6.24 9.24
CA SER A 278 -5.46 7.38 8.67
C SER A 278 -4.57 6.96 7.49
N PHE A 279 -4.75 5.73 6.98
CA PHE A 279 -3.90 5.13 5.96
C PHE A 279 -4.67 4.74 4.69
N TYR A 280 -3.96 4.85 3.56
CA TYR A 280 -4.48 4.53 2.21
C TYR A 280 -4.97 3.09 2.09
N HIS A 281 -4.13 2.10 2.42
CA HIS A 281 -4.57 0.70 2.39
C HIS A 281 -5.63 0.40 3.46
N GLY A 282 -5.65 1.15 4.56
CA GLY A 282 -6.75 1.01 5.52
C GLY A 282 -8.09 1.38 4.91
N THR A 283 -8.12 2.42 4.07
CA THR A 283 -9.30 2.83 3.30
C THR A 283 -9.66 1.78 2.25
N ILE A 284 -8.68 1.31 1.47
CA ILE A 284 -8.92 0.31 0.43
C ILE A 284 -9.53 -0.97 1.02
N PHE A 285 -8.95 -1.50 2.10
CA PHE A 285 -9.45 -2.73 2.70
C PHE A 285 -10.82 -2.55 3.37
N SER A 286 -11.16 -1.36 3.88
CA SER A 286 -12.54 -1.08 4.29
C SER A 286 -13.52 -1.22 3.12
N ILE A 287 -13.15 -0.72 1.93
CA ILE A 287 -13.97 -0.84 0.72
C ILE A 287 -14.05 -2.30 0.25
N ILE A 288 -12.92 -3.00 0.18
CA ILE A 288 -12.84 -4.42 -0.26
C ILE A 288 -13.71 -5.32 0.62
N PHE A 289 -13.66 -5.13 1.94
CA PHE A 289 -14.45 -5.92 2.91
C PHE A 289 -15.86 -5.37 3.12
N ASN A 290 -16.27 -4.36 2.35
CA ASN A 290 -17.57 -3.70 2.44
C ASN A 290 -17.91 -3.27 3.89
N LYS A 291 -16.97 -2.58 4.56
CA LYS A 291 -17.13 -2.10 5.93
C LYS A 291 -17.36 -0.61 5.96
N PRO A 292 -18.34 -0.11 6.73
CA PRO A 292 -18.49 1.33 6.93
C PRO A 292 -17.23 1.88 7.61
N PHE A 293 -16.77 3.04 7.15
CA PHE A 293 -15.48 3.58 7.60
C PHE A 293 -15.41 5.10 7.57
N THR A 294 -14.45 5.62 8.34
CA THR A 294 -13.98 7.00 8.26
C THR A 294 -12.47 7.02 8.13
N THR A 295 -11.99 7.77 7.14
CA THR A 295 -10.57 8.06 6.99
C THR A 295 -10.28 9.47 7.48
N PHE A 296 -9.38 9.59 8.45
CA PHE A 296 -8.92 10.88 8.94
C PHE A 296 -7.95 11.51 7.94
N SER A 297 -8.24 12.76 7.57
CA SER A 297 -7.39 13.62 6.75
C SER A 297 -6.77 14.70 7.61
N ARG A 298 -5.44 14.86 7.52
CA ARG A 298 -4.72 15.93 8.21
C ARG A 298 -4.43 17.03 7.21
N SER A 299 -5.04 18.19 7.41
CA SER A 299 -4.88 19.32 6.51
C SER A 299 -3.57 20.06 6.79
N THR A 300 -2.43 19.39 6.69
CA THR A 300 -1.10 20.02 6.75
C THR A 300 -0.52 20.19 5.35
N ALA A 301 0.23 21.28 5.15
CA ALA A 301 0.94 21.51 3.89
C ALA A 301 1.91 20.34 3.62
N GLY A 302 1.66 19.58 2.55
CA GLY A 302 2.46 18.42 2.17
C GLY A 302 1.87 17.05 2.52
N ASP A 303 0.66 16.96 3.08
CA ASP A 303 0.01 15.66 3.32
C ASP A 303 -0.50 15.02 2.02
N ASN A 304 0.39 14.32 1.32
CA ASN A 304 0.05 13.58 0.09
C ASN A 304 -0.63 12.23 0.39
N LYS A 305 -0.61 11.74 1.64
CA LYS A 305 -1.37 10.53 2.00
C LYS A 305 -2.86 10.82 1.95
N SER A 306 -3.28 11.94 2.55
CA SER A 306 -4.67 12.39 2.52
C SER A 306 -5.15 12.68 1.09
N LYS A 307 -4.30 13.25 0.22
CA LYS A 307 -4.66 13.49 -1.19
C LYS A 307 -4.91 12.22 -1.99
N LYS A 308 -4.13 11.16 -1.78
CA LYS A 308 -4.35 9.86 -2.46
C LYS A 308 -5.64 9.20 -2.02
N VAL A 309 -5.95 9.29 -0.72
CA VAL A 309 -7.23 8.83 -0.19
C VAL A 309 -8.37 9.64 -0.82
N GLN A 310 -8.25 10.97 -0.82
CA GLN A 310 -9.25 11.86 -1.41
C GLN A 310 -9.47 11.56 -2.91
N ASP A 311 -8.40 11.32 -3.66
CA ASP A 311 -8.47 10.97 -5.09
C ASP A 311 -9.24 9.65 -5.31
N LEU A 312 -8.95 8.62 -4.51
CA LEU A 312 -9.69 7.35 -4.57
C LEU A 312 -11.16 7.51 -4.18
N LEU A 313 -11.46 8.22 -3.09
CA LEU A 313 -12.83 8.41 -2.62
C LEU A 313 -13.65 9.24 -3.62
N LYS A 314 -13.02 10.23 -4.26
CA LYS A 314 -13.63 11.01 -5.34
C LYS A 314 -13.92 10.18 -6.58
N ASP A 315 -13.00 9.27 -6.96
CA ASP A 315 -13.28 8.36 -8.07
C ASP A 315 -14.48 7.44 -7.78
N LEU A 316 -14.86 7.25 -6.50
CA LEU A 316 -15.95 6.37 -6.07
C LEU A 316 -17.19 7.14 -5.55
N ASP A 317 -17.19 8.47 -5.61
CA ASP A 317 -18.25 9.37 -5.10
C ASP A 317 -18.61 9.13 -3.61
N ILE A 318 -17.60 8.87 -2.78
CA ILE A 318 -17.71 8.61 -1.33
C ILE A 318 -16.77 9.51 -0.51
N GLU A 319 -16.60 10.76 -0.93
CA GLU A 319 -15.76 11.72 -0.20
C GLU A 319 -16.30 12.06 1.20
N ASP A 320 -17.56 11.75 1.50
CA ASP A 320 -18.16 11.87 2.84
C ASP A 320 -17.47 11.02 3.90
N ARG A 321 -16.71 10.00 3.47
CA ARG A 321 -15.88 9.14 4.34
C ARG A 321 -14.57 9.79 4.77
N LEU A 322 -14.21 10.93 4.18
CA LEU A 322 -13.00 11.66 4.53
C LEU A 322 -13.29 12.73 5.59
N LEU A 323 -12.85 12.49 6.83
CA LEU A 323 -13.04 13.45 7.91
C LEU A 323 -11.79 14.31 8.12
N ASN A 324 -11.93 15.62 7.93
CA ASN A 324 -10.87 16.57 8.26
C ASN A 324 -10.88 16.85 9.77
N VAL A 325 -9.77 16.53 10.45
CA VAL A 325 -9.64 16.67 11.91
C VAL A 325 -9.87 18.09 12.39
N ASN A 326 -9.45 19.10 11.61
CA ASN A 326 -9.66 20.52 11.95
C ASN A 326 -11.14 20.93 11.89
N ARG A 327 -12.02 20.09 11.32
CA ARG A 327 -13.47 20.31 11.23
C ARG A 327 -14.25 19.49 12.26
N ILE A 328 -13.58 18.81 13.18
CA ILE A 328 -14.23 18.18 14.33
C ILE A 328 -14.68 19.32 15.27
N THR A 329 -15.82 19.93 14.96
CA THR A 329 -16.40 21.07 15.70
C THR A 329 -17.60 20.68 16.54
N SER A 330 -18.16 19.48 16.33
CA SER A 330 -19.36 19.02 17.00
C SER A 330 -19.05 17.99 18.09
N PRO A 331 -19.69 18.10 19.28
CA PRO A 331 -19.62 17.09 20.34
C PRO A 331 -20.37 15.80 19.98
N GLN A 332 -21.12 15.76 18.86
CA GLN A 332 -21.82 14.57 18.38
C GLN A 332 -21.29 14.11 17.02
N PRO A 333 -20.52 13.00 16.98
CA PRO A 333 -19.98 12.46 15.73
C PRO A 333 -21.10 11.79 14.91
N GLN A 334 -21.55 12.38 13.80
CA GLN A 334 -22.47 11.67 12.91
C GLN A 334 -21.72 10.51 12.21
N LEU A 335 -22.20 9.29 12.42
CA LEU A 335 -21.69 8.10 11.78
C LEU A 335 -22.66 7.64 10.72
N ASN A 336 -22.14 7.50 9.51
CA ASN A 336 -22.83 6.76 8.48
C ASN A 336 -22.44 5.29 8.62
N LEU A 337 -23.24 4.54 9.41
CA LEU A 337 -23.01 3.12 9.72
C LEU A 337 -23.24 2.19 8.52
N GLU A 338 -23.72 2.72 7.39
CA GLU A 338 -23.84 1.98 6.14
C GLU A 338 -22.78 2.47 5.16
N LEU A 339 -22.20 1.57 4.37
CA LEU A 339 -21.38 1.93 3.21
C LEU A 339 -22.24 1.82 1.95
N ASN A 340 -23.00 2.87 1.66
CA ASN A 340 -23.80 2.96 0.44
C ASN A 340 -23.00 3.69 -0.64
N PHE A 341 -22.54 2.96 -1.66
CA PHE A 341 -21.87 3.54 -2.81
C PHE A 341 -22.16 2.74 -4.08
N ASP A 342 -21.98 3.38 -5.23
CA ASP A 342 -22.20 2.74 -6.52
C ASP A 342 -21.13 1.68 -6.80
N THR A 343 -21.45 0.44 -6.44
CA THR A 343 -20.59 -0.72 -6.69
C THR A 343 -20.31 -0.92 -8.18
N SER A 344 -21.20 -0.47 -9.08
CA SER A 344 -21.00 -0.60 -10.52
C SER A 344 -19.81 0.24 -11.01
N LYS A 345 -19.60 1.43 -10.43
CA LYS A 345 -18.45 2.29 -10.71
C LYS A 345 -17.14 1.62 -10.30
N LEU A 346 -17.11 1.01 -9.10
CA LEU A 346 -15.96 0.23 -8.67
C LEU A 346 -15.69 -0.96 -9.60
N GLN A 347 -16.72 -1.72 -9.99
CA GLN A 347 -16.57 -2.84 -10.92
C GLN A 347 -16.07 -2.39 -12.30
N GLN A 348 -16.52 -1.25 -12.80
CA GLN A 348 -16.01 -0.67 -14.05
C GLN A 348 -14.53 -0.32 -13.94
N MET A 349 -14.11 0.28 -12.82
CA MET A 349 -12.70 0.62 -12.57
C MET A 349 -11.83 -0.63 -12.40
N ILE A 350 -12.33 -1.69 -11.75
CA ILE A 350 -11.69 -3.00 -11.67
C ILE A 350 -11.52 -3.59 -13.07
N GLY A 351 -12.59 -3.57 -13.89
CA GLY A 351 -12.56 -4.04 -15.27
C GLY A 351 -11.52 -3.31 -16.13
N LYS A 352 -11.48 -1.97 -16.05
CA LYS A 352 -10.46 -1.15 -16.73
C LYS A 352 -9.04 -1.51 -16.30
N SER A 353 -8.83 -1.72 -15.00
CA SER A 353 -7.53 -2.02 -14.43
C SER A 353 -7.03 -3.41 -14.82
N ASN A 354 -7.93 -4.42 -14.81
CA ASN A 354 -7.66 -5.76 -15.33
C ASN A 354 -7.37 -5.75 -16.85
N ALA A 355 -8.13 -4.97 -17.62
CA ALA A 355 -7.92 -4.84 -19.06
C ALA A 355 -6.56 -4.21 -19.38
N TYR A 356 -6.17 -3.15 -18.66
CA TYR A 356 -4.85 -2.55 -18.78
C TYR A 356 -3.75 -3.58 -18.53
N LEU A 357 -3.83 -4.33 -17.41
CA LEU A 357 -2.82 -5.30 -17.04
C LEU A 357 -2.73 -6.44 -18.08
N SER A 358 -3.87 -6.98 -18.52
CA SER A 358 -3.93 -8.05 -19.52
C SER A 358 -3.34 -7.61 -20.87
N GLN A 359 -3.66 -6.38 -21.32
CA GLN A 359 -3.12 -5.81 -22.54
C GLN A 359 -1.60 -5.57 -22.43
N ALA A 360 -1.15 -4.98 -21.33
CA ALA A 360 0.27 -4.71 -21.10
C ALA A 360 1.10 -6.00 -21.02
N LEU A 361 0.51 -7.11 -20.56
CA LEU A 361 1.16 -8.42 -20.54
C LEU A 361 1.10 -9.12 -21.90
N SER A 362 0.04 -8.96 -22.70
CA SER A 362 -0.13 -9.70 -23.97
C SER A 362 0.61 -9.11 -25.18
N ALA A 363 1.04 -7.84 -25.12
CA ALA A 363 1.54 -7.08 -26.27
C ALA A 363 3.02 -7.29 -26.63
#